data_AF-A0A653LG19-F1
#
_entry.id   AF-A0A653LG19-F1
#
_cell.length_a   1.000
_cell.length_b   1.000
_cell.length_c   1.000
_cell.angle_alpha   90.00
_cell.angle_beta   90.00
_cell.angle_gamma   90.00
#
_symmetry.space_group_name_H-M   'P 1'
#
loop_
_entity.id
_entity.type
_entity.pdbx_description
1 polymer ?
#
loop_
_entity_poly.entity_id
_entity_poly.type
_entity_poly.pdbx_seq_one_letter_code
_entity_poly.pdbx_strand_id
1 'polypeptide(L)'
;MSRDFGFVAGAPVNRLATSSAFAVASAAAIGGLTLIEPRHLGPGAQAAYRITTAALTGAYTAATLPVGTTVGMPARYTDGPRGQFIPLVDIGRGSAALAAGGLSLGLAEPFEALDARITDWLADRGVRRPRWWMAGVGVAMVAAGWASDRAEARALQRALQRGADEYTEDGGHGPVDPAVAAILDVLLQPGIPGTEALRLQLETAEQQGTAIQQDAEFMTDAFLVVHPDTPRITPRTQTWPVKARFQRGDALFEIELQVHGGQLDSVSLMLADEMFGPDSPVDHEAAIESITAWPDPEELELVTEAADPLP
;
A
#
# COMPACT_ATOMS: atom_id res chain seq x y z
N MET A 1 0.62 4.68 28.82
CA MET A 1 -0.45 3.97 28.08
C MET A 1 -0.27 4.39 26.62
N SER A 2 0.78 3.86 26.01
CA SER A 2 1.26 4.23 24.68
C SER A 2 0.44 3.48 23.62
N ARG A 3 0.08 4.14 22.52
CA ARG A 3 -0.58 3.51 21.38
C ARG A 3 0.48 3.35 20.30
N ASP A 4 0.94 2.13 20.10
CA ASP A 4 1.81 1.75 19.00
C ASP A 4 1.10 2.03 17.67
N PHE A 5 1.67 2.94 16.88
CA PHE A 5 1.34 3.10 15.47
C PHE A 5 2.53 2.59 14.67
N GLY A 6 2.62 1.26 14.55
CA GLY A 6 3.51 0.64 13.57
C GLY A 6 3.11 1.11 12.17
N PHE A 7 3.99 1.85 11.52
CA PHE A 7 3.82 2.29 10.14
C PHE A 7 3.94 1.05 9.24
N VAL A 8 2.82 0.58 8.71
CA VAL A 8 2.81 -0.45 7.68
C VAL A 8 3.37 0.20 6.42
N ALA A 9 4.56 -0.24 6.00
CA ALA A 9 5.12 0.07 4.69
C ALA A 9 4.03 -0.02 3.63
N GLY A 10 3.80 1.08 2.91
CA GLY A 10 2.66 1.21 2.00
C GLY A 10 2.70 0.13 0.94
N ALA A 11 1.90 -0.94 1.13
CA ALA A 11 1.77 -1.99 0.14
C ALA A 11 1.44 -1.34 -1.22
N PRO A 12 2.12 -1.74 -2.31
CA PRO A 12 1.92 -1.11 -3.61
C PRO A 12 0.45 -1.15 -3.99
N VAL A 13 -0.17 0.04 -3.99
CA VAL A 13 -1.59 0.20 -4.27
C VAL A 13 -1.85 -0.35 -5.67
N ASN A 14 -2.72 -1.35 -5.78
CA ASN A 14 -3.00 -1.98 -7.06
C ASN A 14 -3.71 -0.97 -7.97
N ARG A 15 -2.95 -0.27 -8.85
CA ARG A 15 -3.42 0.87 -9.65
C ARG A 15 -4.67 0.55 -10.46
N LEU A 16 -4.85 -0.71 -10.87
CA LEU A 16 -6.00 -1.19 -11.63
C LEU A 16 -7.31 -1.10 -10.83
N ALA A 17 -7.37 -1.64 -9.61
CA ALA A 17 -8.59 -1.64 -8.79
C ALA A 17 -9.01 -0.24 -8.32
N THR A 18 -8.04 0.68 -8.19
CA THR A 18 -8.32 2.08 -7.84
C THR A 18 -8.87 2.93 -8.99
N SER A 19 -8.82 2.42 -10.23
CA SER A 19 -9.30 3.13 -11.41
C SER A 19 -10.83 3.11 -11.51
N SER A 20 -11.43 4.24 -11.90
CA SER A 20 -12.87 4.32 -12.18
C SER A 20 -13.27 3.44 -13.36
N ALA A 21 -12.38 3.28 -14.34
CA ALA A 21 -12.60 2.42 -15.50
C ALA A 21 -12.77 0.95 -15.09
N PHE A 22 -11.96 0.45 -14.16
CA PHE A 22 -12.10 -0.90 -13.61
C PHE A 22 -13.43 -1.06 -12.87
N ALA A 23 -13.78 -0.13 -11.98
CA ALA A 23 -15.06 -0.19 -11.25
C ALA A 23 -16.27 -0.22 -12.20
N VAL A 24 -16.26 0.62 -13.23
CA VAL A 24 -17.32 0.65 -14.26
C VAL A 24 -17.34 -0.65 -15.05
N ALA A 25 -16.18 -1.17 -15.48
CA ALA A 25 -16.09 -2.41 -16.23
C ALA A 25 -16.55 -3.63 -15.42
N SER A 26 -16.13 -3.74 -14.16
CA SER A 26 -16.56 -4.81 -13.25
C SER A 26 -18.05 -4.72 -12.94
N ALA A 27 -18.58 -3.52 -12.68
CA ALA A 27 -20.01 -3.33 -12.45
C ALA A 27 -20.83 -3.69 -13.70
N ALA A 28 -20.38 -3.30 -14.90
CA ALA A 28 -21.02 -3.64 -16.16
C ALA A 28 -20.98 -5.15 -16.43
N ALA A 29 -19.84 -5.80 -16.18
CA ALA A 29 -19.68 -7.25 -16.35
C ALA A 29 -20.57 -8.03 -15.39
N ILE A 30 -20.57 -7.68 -14.09
CA ILE A 30 -21.41 -8.32 -13.07
C ILE A 30 -22.88 -8.09 -13.39
N GLY A 31 -23.29 -6.84 -13.61
CA GLY A 31 -24.68 -6.51 -13.96
C GLY A 31 -25.14 -7.19 -15.24
N GLY A 32 -24.30 -7.24 -16.26
CA GLY A 32 -24.57 -7.92 -17.53
C GLY A 32 -24.76 -9.43 -17.35
N LEU A 33 -23.89 -10.09 -16.56
CA LEU A 33 -24.05 -11.51 -16.24
C LEU A 33 -25.32 -11.80 -15.43
N THR A 34 -25.71 -10.91 -14.51
CA THR A 34 -26.94 -11.07 -13.71
C THR A 34 -28.22 -10.95 -14.56
N LEU A 35 -28.15 -10.29 -15.72
CA LEU A 35 -29.29 -10.22 -16.66
C LEU A 35 -29.53 -11.55 -17.39
N ILE A 36 -28.54 -12.43 -17.44
CA ILE A 36 -28.67 -13.76 -18.05
C ILE A 36 -29.43 -14.67 -17.10
N GLU A 37 -30.41 -15.41 -17.63
CA GLU A 37 -31.15 -16.45 -16.91
C GLU A 37 -30.56 -17.83 -17.27
N PRO A 38 -29.76 -18.47 -16.39
CA PRO A 38 -29.04 -19.69 -16.73
C PRO A 38 -29.95 -20.86 -17.08
N ARG A 39 -31.16 -20.91 -16.50
CA ARG A 39 -32.14 -21.99 -16.70
C ARG A 39 -32.64 -22.14 -18.13
N HIS A 40 -32.56 -21.07 -18.93
CA HIS A 40 -32.97 -21.09 -20.33
C HIS A 40 -31.83 -21.38 -21.30
N LEU A 41 -30.60 -21.58 -20.79
CA LEU A 41 -29.44 -21.88 -21.61
C LEU A 41 -29.37 -23.39 -21.92
N GLY A 42 -28.94 -23.73 -23.14
CA GLY A 42 -28.53 -25.09 -23.45
C GLY A 42 -27.21 -25.47 -22.75
N PRO A 43 -26.85 -26.77 -22.70
CA PRO A 43 -25.70 -27.25 -21.92
C PRO A 43 -24.37 -26.55 -22.25
N GLY A 44 -24.10 -26.28 -23.53
CA GLY A 44 -22.89 -25.57 -23.96
C GLY A 44 -22.85 -24.10 -23.53
N ALA A 45 -23.99 -23.40 -23.62
CA ALA A 45 -24.09 -22.02 -23.18
C ALA A 45 -24.02 -21.90 -21.65
N GLN A 46 -24.58 -22.87 -20.93
CA GLN A 46 -24.46 -22.96 -19.47
C GLN A 46 -23.00 -23.20 -19.05
N ALA A 47 -22.28 -24.10 -19.71
CA ALA A 47 -20.85 -24.29 -19.45
C ALA A 47 -20.03 -23.01 -19.70
N ALA A 48 -20.31 -22.30 -20.81
CA ALA A 48 -19.67 -21.02 -21.11
C ALA A 48 -19.96 -19.97 -20.03
N TYR A 49 -21.22 -19.85 -19.58
CA TYR A 49 -21.62 -18.95 -18.50
C TYR A 49 -20.86 -19.22 -17.19
N ARG A 50 -20.73 -20.49 -16.80
CA ARG A 50 -19.97 -20.90 -15.60
C ARG A 50 -18.50 -20.54 -15.69
N ILE A 51 -17.87 -20.84 -16.84
CA ILE A 51 -16.46 -20.50 -17.10
C ILE A 51 -16.24 -18.99 -17.06
N THR A 52 -17.11 -18.22 -17.70
CA THR A 52 -17.02 -16.75 -17.71
C THR A 52 -17.17 -16.18 -16.30
N THR A 53 -18.12 -16.68 -15.51
CA THR A 53 -18.33 -16.24 -14.12
C THR A 53 -17.13 -16.57 -13.24
N ALA A 54 -16.56 -17.77 -13.38
CA ALA A 54 -15.34 -18.17 -12.67
C ALA A 54 -14.13 -17.32 -13.06
N ALA A 55 -13.93 -17.07 -14.35
CA ALA A 55 -12.84 -16.22 -14.85
C ALA A 55 -12.97 -14.78 -14.34
N LEU A 56 -14.19 -14.21 -14.39
CA LEU A 56 -14.44 -12.86 -13.87
C LEU A 56 -14.19 -12.78 -12.37
N THR A 57 -14.63 -13.78 -11.60
CA THR A 57 -14.42 -13.86 -10.14
C THR A 57 -12.94 -13.93 -9.81
N GLY A 58 -12.18 -14.77 -10.50
CA GLY A 58 -10.74 -14.87 -10.31
C GLY A 58 -10.01 -13.58 -10.67
N ALA A 59 -10.33 -12.98 -11.83
CA ALA A 59 -9.74 -11.72 -12.27
C ALA A 59 -10.05 -10.56 -11.32
N TYR A 60 -11.30 -10.46 -10.85
CA TYR A 60 -11.71 -9.45 -9.88
C TYR A 60 -10.97 -9.62 -8.54
N THR A 61 -10.83 -10.87 -8.08
CA THR A 61 -10.07 -11.21 -6.87
C THR A 61 -8.59 -10.83 -7.00
N ALA A 62 -7.96 -11.17 -8.14
CA ALA A 62 -6.57 -10.79 -8.43
C ALA A 62 -6.35 -9.27 -8.42
N ALA A 63 -7.32 -8.53 -8.94
CA ALA A 63 -7.25 -7.07 -9.05
C ALA A 63 -7.47 -6.39 -7.69
N THR A 64 -8.36 -6.92 -6.85
CA THR A 64 -8.77 -6.27 -5.59
C THR A 64 -7.91 -6.65 -4.39
N LEU A 65 -7.32 -7.84 -4.38
CA LEU A 65 -6.46 -8.25 -3.26
C LEU A 65 -5.14 -7.47 -3.21
N PRO A 66 -4.73 -6.91 -2.05
CA PRO A 66 -3.40 -6.36 -1.83
C PRO A 66 -2.27 -7.38 -2.12
N VAL A 67 -1.08 -6.90 -2.50
CA VAL A 67 0.13 -7.76 -2.55
C VAL A 67 0.44 -8.15 -1.11
N GLY A 68 0.76 -9.44 -0.86
CA GLY A 68 1.04 -9.94 0.49
C GLY A 68 -0.21 -10.18 1.35
N THR A 69 -1.38 -10.37 0.72
CA THR A 69 -2.58 -10.76 1.49
C THR A 69 -2.40 -12.15 2.07
N THR A 70 -2.15 -12.20 3.36
CA THR A 70 -2.08 -13.42 4.15
C THR A 70 -3.48 -13.84 4.54
N VAL A 71 -3.83 -15.11 4.27
CA VAL A 71 -5.04 -15.68 4.85
C VAL A 71 -4.72 -16.01 6.30
N GLY A 72 -5.38 -15.29 7.20
CA GLY A 72 -5.23 -15.47 8.63
C GLY A 72 -6.55 -15.80 9.32
N MET A 73 -6.45 -16.42 10.49
CA MET A 73 -7.60 -16.57 11.37
C MET A 73 -7.74 -15.26 12.17
N PRO A 74 -8.95 -14.70 12.35
CA PRO A 74 -9.12 -13.57 13.24
C PRO A 74 -8.66 -13.99 14.64
N ALA A 75 -7.81 -13.19 15.29
CA ALA A 75 -7.21 -13.48 16.60
C ALA A 75 -8.22 -13.69 17.75
N ARG A 76 -9.52 -13.76 17.47
CA ARG A 76 -10.54 -14.24 18.41
C ARG A 76 -10.53 -15.76 18.61
N TYR A 77 -9.85 -16.50 17.74
CA TYR A 77 -9.73 -17.97 17.83
C TYR A 77 -8.34 -18.44 18.26
N THR A 78 -7.44 -17.50 18.53
CA THR A 78 -6.10 -17.71 19.06
C THR A 78 -5.96 -16.79 20.27
N ASP A 79 -5.12 -17.09 21.26
CA ASP A 79 -4.96 -16.22 22.46
C ASP A 79 -4.23 -14.88 22.15
N GLY A 80 -4.41 -14.34 20.95
CA GLY A 80 -3.74 -13.13 20.45
C GLY A 80 -4.51 -11.83 20.69
N PRO A 81 -3.85 -10.67 20.51
CA PRO A 81 -4.47 -9.35 20.66
C PRO A 81 -5.68 -9.15 19.73
N ARG A 82 -6.78 -8.60 20.27
CA ARG A 82 -8.00 -8.31 19.50
C ARG A 82 -7.70 -7.30 18.38
N GLY A 83 -7.95 -7.70 17.14
CA GLY A 83 -7.77 -6.85 15.95
C GLY A 83 -6.59 -7.26 15.08
N GLN A 84 -5.74 -8.19 15.53
CA GLN A 84 -4.69 -8.79 14.71
C GLN A 84 -5.21 -10.01 13.94
N PHE A 85 -4.73 -10.17 12.71
CA PHE A 85 -4.86 -11.40 11.94
C PHE A 85 -3.57 -12.20 12.12
N ILE A 86 -3.66 -13.47 12.49
CA ILE A 86 -2.48 -14.35 12.50
C ILE A 86 -2.32 -14.91 11.09
N PRO A 87 -1.25 -14.55 10.35
CA PRO A 87 -1.03 -15.07 9.01
C PRO A 87 -0.76 -16.58 9.09
N LEU A 88 -1.61 -17.39 8.47
CA LEU A 88 -1.43 -18.85 8.43
C LEU A 88 -0.65 -19.28 7.18
N VAL A 89 -0.93 -18.62 6.05
CA VAL A 89 -0.24 -18.86 4.77
C VAL A 89 -0.24 -17.55 3.96
N ASP A 90 0.89 -17.22 3.37
CA ASP A 90 0.97 -16.17 2.35
C ASP A 90 0.41 -16.72 1.03
N ILE A 91 -0.77 -16.23 0.63
CA ILE A 91 -1.43 -16.68 -0.58
C ILE A 91 -1.25 -15.57 -1.61
N GLY A 92 -0.23 -15.71 -2.46
CA GLY A 92 0.00 -14.79 -3.55
C GLY A 92 -1.27 -14.54 -4.38
N ARG A 93 -1.42 -13.34 -4.95
CA ARG A 93 -2.61 -12.91 -5.72
C ARG A 93 -3.09 -13.95 -6.73
N GLY A 94 -2.16 -14.63 -7.39
CA GLY A 94 -2.47 -15.67 -8.38
C GLY A 94 -3.18 -16.89 -7.78
N SER A 95 -2.74 -17.40 -6.62
CA SER A 95 -3.37 -18.56 -5.99
C SER A 95 -4.72 -18.21 -5.38
N ALA A 96 -4.88 -17.02 -4.80
CA ALA A 96 -6.18 -16.53 -4.34
C ALA A 96 -7.18 -16.35 -5.50
N ALA A 97 -6.73 -15.81 -6.64
CA ALA A 97 -7.54 -15.68 -7.85
C ALA A 97 -7.97 -17.04 -8.42
N LEU A 98 -7.05 -18.00 -8.49
CA LEU A 98 -7.35 -19.37 -8.93
C LEU A 98 -8.31 -20.07 -7.96
N ALA A 99 -8.13 -19.90 -6.65
CA ALA A 99 -9.02 -20.46 -5.64
C ALA A 99 -10.43 -19.87 -5.75
N ALA A 100 -10.55 -18.55 -5.89
CA ALA A 100 -11.84 -17.87 -6.04
C ALA A 100 -12.56 -18.29 -7.34
N GLY A 101 -11.85 -18.32 -8.46
CA GLY A 101 -12.40 -18.82 -9.73
C GLY A 101 -12.79 -20.30 -9.66
N GLY A 102 -11.93 -21.14 -9.05
CA GLY A 102 -12.19 -22.56 -8.84
C GLY A 102 -13.41 -22.83 -7.95
N LEU A 103 -13.54 -22.10 -6.85
CA LEU A 103 -14.73 -22.15 -5.98
C LEU A 103 -15.99 -21.71 -6.72
N SER A 104 -15.92 -20.63 -7.50
CA SER A 104 -17.04 -20.18 -8.31
C SER A 104 -17.49 -21.25 -9.32
N LEU A 105 -16.53 -21.98 -9.92
CA LEU A 105 -16.84 -23.04 -10.88
C LEU A 105 -17.39 -24.30 -10.17
N GLY A 106 -16.79 -24.70 -9.06
CA GLY A 106 -17.20 -25.87 -8.28
C GLY A 106 -18.55 -25.70 -7.58
N LEU A 107 -18.94 -24.46 -7.26
CA LEU A 107 -20.22 -24.12 -6.64
C LEU A 107 -21.24 -23.55 -7.65
N ALA A 108 -20.99 -23.70 -8.96
CA ALA A 108 -21.86 -23.12 -9.98
C ALA A 108 -23.31 -23.64 -9.89
N GLU A 109 -23.50 -24.96 -9.73
CA GLU A 109 -24.83 -25.57 -9.61
C GLU A 109 -25.63 -25.10 -8.39
N PRO A 110 -25.09 -25.13 -7.16
CA PRO A 110 -25.82 -24.62 -6.01
C PRO A 110 -26.10 -23.11 -6.12
N PHE A 111 -25.20 -22.33 -6.73
CA PHE A 111 -25.45 -20.91 -6.97
C PHE A 111 -26.54 -20.66 -8.02
N GLU A 112 -26.57 -21.42 -9.12
CA GLU A 112 -27.64 -21.35 -10.12
C GLU A 112 -29.00 -21.74 -9.50
N ALA A 113 -29.04 -22.76 -8.63
CA ALA A 113 -30.26 -23.15 -7.94
C ALA A 113 -30.75 -22.07 -6.95
N LEU A 114 -29.81 -21.43 -6.23
CA LEU A 114 -30.13 -20.31 -5.34
C LEU A 114 -30.63 -19.09 -6.12
N ASP A 115 -29.96 -18.74 -7.21
CA ASP A 115 -30.33 -17.63 -8.11
C ASP A 115 -31.73 -17.83 -8.72
N ALA A 116 -32.04 -19.06 -9.15
CA ALA A 116 -33.38 -19.44 -9.59
C ALA A 116 -34.42 -19.23 -8.47
N ARG A 117 -34.13 -19.70 -7.25
CA ARG A 117 -35.02 -19.54 -6.09
C ARG A 117 -35.28 -18.06 -5.75
N ILE A 118 -34.26 -17.20 -5.83
CA ILE A 118 -34.40 -15.76 -5.59
C ILE A 118 -35.25 -15.12 -6.69
N THR A 119 -35.00 -15.50 -7.96
CA THR A 119 -35.75 -15.00 -9.12
C THR A 119 -37.23 -15.36 -9.02
N ASP A 120 -37.53 -16.61 -8.69
CA ASP A 120 -38.90 -17.11 -8.54
C ASP A 120 -39.60 -16.42 -7.35
N TRP A 121 -38.91 -16.28 -6.22
CA TRP A 121 -39.43 -15.54 -5.06
C TRP A 121 -39.75 -14.07 -5.37
N LEU A 122 -38.91 -13.39 -6.17
CA LEU A 122 -39.18 -12.02 -6.62
C LEU A 122 -40.39 -11.96 -7.57
N ALA A 123 -40.51 -12.91 -8.48
CA ALA A 123 -41.65 -13.01 -9.39
C ALA A 123 -42.96 -13.26 -8.61
N ASP A 124 -42.94 -14.16 -7.63
CA ASP A 124 -44.08 -14.45 -6.73
C ASP A 124 -44.52 -13.22 -5.92
N ARG A 125 -43.58 -12.32 -5.64
CA ARG A 125 -43.82 -11.02 -4.98
C ARG A 125 -44.28 -9.93 -5.94
N GLY A 126 -44.53 -10.24 -7.21
CA GLY A 126 -45.05 -9.32 -8.22
C GLY A 126 -43.98 -8.45 -8.90
N VAL A 127 -42.69 -8.75 -8.74
CA VAL A 127 -41.62 -8.01 -9.44
C VAL A 127 -41.67 -8.37 -10.94
N ARG A 128 -42.04 -7.39 -11.78
CA ARG A 128 -42.20 -7.58 -13.23
C ARG A 128 -40.92 -7.97 -13.98
N ARG A 129 -39.76 -7.59 -13.45
CA ARG A 129 -38.44 -7.84 -14.05
C ARG A 129 -37.38 -8.21 -12.99
N PRO A 130 -37.45 -9.41 -12.39
CA PRO A 130 -36.54 -9.81 -11.30
C PRO A 130 -35.06 -9.66 -11.63
N ARG A 131 -34.66 -10.09 -12.84
CA ARG A 131 -33.28 -10.02 -13.34
C ARG A 131 -32.71 -8.59 -13.38
N TRP A 132 -33.52 -7.62 -13.82
CA TRP A 132 -33.12 -6.21 -13.82
C TRP A 132 -32.93 -5.66 -12.41
N TRP A 133 -33.77 -6.10 -11.47
CA TRP A 133 -33.66 -5.70 -10.08
C TRP A 133 -32.38 -6.27 -9.45
N MET A 134 -32.10 -7.56 -9.65
CA MET A 134 -30.87 -8.20 -9.16
C MET A 134 -29.62 -7.57 -9.78
N ALA A 135 -29.63 -7.29 -11.09
CA ALA A 135 -28.53 -6.59 -11.76
C ALA A 135 -28.28 -5.20 -11.15
N GLY A 136 -29.35 -4.45 -10.87
CA GLY A 136 -29.25 -3.16 -10.18
C GLY A 136 -28.64 -3.27 -8.78
N VAL A 137 -29.05 -4.27 -8.00
CA VAL A 137 -28.47 -4.54 -6.67
C VAL A 137 -26.99 -4.93 -6.77
N GLY A 138 -26.62 -5.79 -7.72
CA GLY A 138 -25.23 -6.18 -7.95
C GLY A 138 -24.34 -4.98 -8.30
N VAL A 139 -24.80 -4.13 -9.23
CA VAL A 139 -24.11 -2.87 -9.58
C VAL A 139 -23.97 -1.95 -8.37
N ALA A 140 -25.04 -1.81 -7.56
CA ALA A 140 -25.01 -1.00 -6.36
C ALA A 140 -24.02 -1.52 -5.31
N MET A 141 -23.91 -2.84 -5.13
CA MET A 141 -22.93 -3.45 -4.23
C MET A 141 -21.49 -3.20 -4.68
N VAL A 142 -21.20 -3.36 -5.98
CA VAL A 142 -19.87 -3.07 -6.53
C VAL A 142 -19.51 -1.59 -6.35
N ALA A 143 -20.45 -0.69 -6.62
CA ALA A 143 -20.26 0.74 -6.43
C ALA A 143 -20.05 1.12 -4.96
N ALA A 144 -20.78 0.48 -4.03
CA ALA A 144 -20.63 0.68 -2.60
C ALA A 144 -19.26 0.21 -2.09
N GLY A 145 -18.79 -0.97 -2.54
CA GLY A 145 -17.45 -1.46 -2.23
C GLY A 145 -16.37 -0.48 -2.69
N TRP A 146 -16.43 -0.05 -3.96
CA TRP A 146 -15.49 0.94 -4.50
C TRP A 146 -15.52 2.29 -3.75
N ALA A 147 -16.71 2.74 -3.34
CA ALA A 147 -16.86 3.96 -2.55
C ALA A 147 -16.27 3.81 -1.14
N SER A 148 -16.41 2.64 -0.52
CA SER A 148 -15.80 2.31 0.79
C SER A 148 -14.28 2.33 0.70
N ASP A 149 -13.69 1.65 -0.28
CA ASP A 149 -12.23 1.64 -0.49
C ASP A 149 -11.68 3.06 -0.66
N ARG A 150 -12.41 3.93 -1.36
CA ARG A 150 -12.04 5.36 -1.47
C ARG A 150 -12.25 6.13 -0.18
N ALA A 151 -13.28 5.82 0.60
CA ALA A 151 -13.50 6.47 1.88
C ALA A 151 -12.37 6.13 2.85
N GLU A 152 -11.92 4.88 2.86
CA GLU A 152 -10.78 4.39 3.63
C GLU A 152 -9.46 5.00 3.13
N ALA A 153 -9.19 4.98 1.83
CA ALA A 153 -8.00 5.62 1.27
C ALA A 153 -7.95 7.12 1.58
N ARG A 154 -9.09 7.83 1.50
CA ARG A 154 -9.18 9.24 1.93
C ARG A 154 -9.05 9.39 3.44
N ALA A 155 -9.55 8.46 4.24
CA ALA A 155 -9.42 8.50 5.69
C ALA A 155 -7.96 8.30 6.11
N LEU A 156 -7.25 7.37 5.47
CA LEU A 156 -5.82 7.16 5.63
C LEU A 156 -5.04 8.39 5.17
N GLN A 157 -5.34 8.94 3.99
CA GLN A 157 -4.70 10.17 3.53
C GLN A 157 -4.95 11.34 4.48
N ARG A 158 -6.16 11.48 5.04
CA ARG A 158 -6.45 12.49 6.07
C ARG A 158 -5.77 12.20 7.41
N ALA A 159 -5.55 10.94 7.76
CA ALA A 159 -4.82 10.57 8.97
C ALA A 159 -3.32 10.88 8.81
N LEU A 160 -2.74 10.56 7.66
CA LEU A 160 -1.38 10.93 7.28
C LEU A 160 -1.22 12.46 7.24
N GLN A 161 -2.18 13.15 6.63
CA GLN A 161 -2.17 14.62 6.55
C GLN A 161 -2.36 15.26 7.93
N ARG A 162 -3.23 14.71 8.80
CA ARG A 162 -3.33 15.19 10.19
C ARG A 162 -2.05 14.94 10.99
N GLY A 163 -1.38 13.81 10.79
CA GLY A 163 -0.07 13.59 11.38
C GLY A 163 0.93 14.65 10.91
N ALA A 164 1.01 14.90 9.60
CA ALA A 164 1.88 15.93 9.03
C ALA A 164 1.53 17.36 9.50
N ASP A 165 0.23 17.70 9.61
CA ASP A 165 -0.26 18.99 10.09
C ASP A 165 0.05 19.16 11.61
N GLU A 166 -0.08 18.10 12.41
CA GLU A 166 0.27 18.09 13.84
C GLU A 166 1.79 18.25 14.08
N TYR A 167 2.63 17.72 13.18
CA TYR A 167 4.08 17.97 13.20
C TYR A 167 4.48 19.37 12.70
N THR A 168 3.67 20.01 11.84
CA THR A 168 3.98 21.33 11.28
C THR A 168 3.40 22.50 12.09
N GLU A 169 2.28 22.33 12.79
CA GLU A 169 1.67 23.42 13.57
C GLU A 169 2.31 23.63 14.96
N ASP A 170 2.80 22.57 15.63
CA ASP A 170 3.40 22.69 16.98
C ASP A 170 4.94 22.53 17.01
N GLY A 171 5.55 21.88 16.01
CA GLY A 171 6.97 21.47 16.04
C GLY A 171 8.02 22.54 15.72
N GLY A 172 7.61 23.65 15.10
CA GLY A 172 8.50 24.68 14.57
C GLY A 172 9.46 24.16 13.48
N HIS A 173 10.13 25.08 12.79
CA HIS A 173 11.23 24.76 11.89
C HIS A 173 12.53 25.37 12.42
N GLY A 174 13.65 24.77 12.08
CA GLY A 174 14.96 25.18 12.55
C GLY A 174 16.07 24.66 11.66
N PRO A 175 17.34 24.95 12.00
CA PRO A 175 18.46 24.48 11.22
C PRO A 175 18.45 22.95 11.14
N VAL A 176 18.78 22.41 9.96
CA VAL A 176 18.94 20.96 9.77
C VAL A 176 20.04 20.45 10.70
N ASP A 177 19.80 19.30 11.33
CA ASP A 177 20.80 18.61 12.15
C ASP A 177 22.09 18.45 11.33
N PRO A 178 23.27 18.86 11.85
CA PRO A 178 24.54 18.72 11.15
C PRO A 178 24.82 17.29 10.66
N ALA A 179 24.39 16.26 11.38
CA ALA A 179 24.55 14.86 10.96
C ALA A 179 23.67 14.54 9.75
N VAL A 180 22.40 14.98 9.76
CA VAL A 180 21.47 14.83 8.62
C VAL A 180 21.99 15.58 7.40
N ALA A 181 22.49 16.80 7.58
CA ALA A 181 23.09 17.58 6.49
C ALA A 181 24.31 16.87 5.88
N ALA A 182 25.18 16.29 6.72
CA ALA A 182 26.35 15.56 6.25
C ALA A 182 25.97 14.26 5.51
N ILE A 183 24.94 13.55 5.97
CA ILE A 183 24.38 12.37 5.27
C ILE A 183 23.82 12.79 3.90
N LEU A 184 23.03 13.86 3.85
CA LEU A 184 22.48 14.40 2.60
C LEU A 184 23.59 14.77 1.62
N ASP A 185 24.68 15.38 2.08
CA ASP A 185 25.84 15.71 1.23
C ASP A 185 26.47 14.47 0.58
N VAL A 186 26.49 13.34 1.29
CA VAL A 186 27.00 12.06 0.78
C VAL A 186 26.00 11.41 -0.19
N LEU A 187 24.71 11.39 0.14
CA LEU A 187 23.65 10.84 -0.73
C LEU A 187 23.52 11.63 -2.04
N LEU A 188 23.76 12.95 -2.00
CA LEU A 188 23.75 13.85 -3.14
C LEU A 188 25.10 13.87 -3.88
N GLN A 189 25.60 12.67 -4.21
CA GLN A 189 26.84 12.50 -4.96
C GLN A 189 26.72 13.05 -6.41
N PRO A 190 27.82 13.56 -6.98
CA PRO A 190 27.85 14.02 -8.37
C PRO A 190 27.50 12.90 -9.36
N GLY A 191 26.93 13.25 -10.51
CA GLY A 191 26.65 12.32 -11.61
C GLY A 191 25.23 11.74 -11.63
N ILE A 192 24.41 11.97 -10.59
CA ILE A 192 22.99 11.63 -10.60
C ILE A 192 22.16 12.82 -11.10
N PRO A 193 21.26 12.64 -12.08
CA PRO A 193 20.39 13.70 -12.56
C PRO A 193 19.56 14.31 -11.42
N GLY A 194 19.66 15.63 -11.24
CA GLY A 194 18.96 16.36 -10.18
C GLY A 194 19.80 16.69 -8.95
N THR A 195 21.01 16.11 -8.80
CA THR A 195 21.88 16.37 -7.64
C THR A 195 22.11 17.87 -7.41
N GLU A 196 22.51 18.62 -8.44
CA GLU A 196 22.84 20.05 -8.28
C GLU A 196 21.65 20.87 -7.77
N ALA A 197 20.45 20.59 -8.26
CA ALA A 197 19.23 21.26 -7.81
C ALA A 197 18.91 20.89 -6.35
N LEU A 198 19.03 19.62 -5.95
CA LEU A 198 18.81 19.21 -4.56
C LEU A 198 19.88 19.78 -3.60
N ARG A 199 21.13 19.95 -4.04
CA ARG A 199 22.16 20.62 -3.23
C ARG A 199 21.84 22.10 -2.99
N LEU A 200 21.36 22.81 -4.02
CA LEU A 200 20.86 24.19 -3.87
C LEU A 200 19.65 24.27 -2.93
N GLN A 201 18.81 23.24 -2.91
CA GLN A 201 17.71 23.16 -1.96
C GLN A 201 18.19 23.02 -0.53
N LEU A 202 19.20 22.16 -0.30
CA LEU A 202 19.79 21.91 1.02
C LEU A 202 20.32 23.20 1.68
N GLU A 203 20.84 24.15 0.90
CA GLU A 203 21.30 25.46 1.41
C GLU A 203 20.20 26.29 2.08
N THR A 204 18.94 26.03 1.74
CA THR A 204 17.76 26.73 2.28
C THR A 204 16.84 25.80 3.06
N ALA A 205 17.28 24.56 3.29
CA ALA A 205 16.47 23.57 3.98
C ALA A 205 16.43 23.89 5.48
N GLU A 206 15.25 23.71 6.05
CA GLU A 206 15.01 23.72 7.49
C GLU A 206 14.44 22.35 7.88
N GLN A 207 14.75 21.90 9.08
CA GLN A 207 14.21 20.65 9.61
C GLN A 207 12.98 20.93 10.48
N GLN A 208 11.91 20.18 10.24
CA GLN A 208 10.68 20.24 11.03
C GLN A 208 10.87 19.59 12.41
N GLY A 209 10.15 20.08 13.42
CA GLY A 209 10.11 19.48 14.75
C GLY A 209 11.29 19.84 15.66
N THR A 210 12.16 20.76 15.23
CA THR A 210 13.36 21.16 15.98
C THR A 210 13.07 22.04 17.20
N ALA A 211 11.91 22.69 17.28
CA ALA A 211 11.57 23.56 18.42
C ALA A 211 11.15 22.78 19.68
N ILE A 212 10.73 21.52 19.53
CA ILE A 212 10.32 20.64 20.65
C ILE A 212 11.49 19.72 21.10
N GLN A 213 12.59 19.67 20.34
CA GLN A 213 13.62 18.64 20.45
C GLN A 213 14.63 18.77 21.61
N GLN A 214 14.54 19.77 22.49
CA GLN A 214 15.53 19.93 23.57
C GLN A 214 15.54 18.78 24.60
N ASP A 215 14.45 17.99 24.68
CA ASP A 215 14.32 16.79 25.55
C ASP A 215 13.73 15.57 24.79
N ALA A 216 13.71 15.60 23.44
CA ALA A 216 13.03 14.56 22.65
C ALA A 216 13.93 13.35 22.36
N GLU A 217 13.29 12.18 22.30
CA GLU A 217 13.88 10.91 21.86
C GLU A 217 14.41 11.03 20.42
N PHE A 218 15.47 10.28 20.11
CA PHE A 218 16.04 10.24 18.77
C PHE A 218 14.99 9.82 17.75
N MET A 219 14.91 10.55 16.63
CA MET A 219 13.99 10.26 15.53
C MET A 219 14.76 9.65 14.38
N THR A 220 14.29 8.51 13.88
CA THR A 220 14.82 7.84 12.68
C THR A 220 14.47 8.57 11.39
N ASP A 221 13.59 9.57 11.46
CA ASP A 221 13.12 10.36 10.32
C ASP A 221 13.41 11.85 10.54
N ALA A 222 14.02 12.47 9.54
CA ALA A 222 14.22 13.92 9.48
C ALA A 222 13.41 14.50 8.31
N PHE A 223 12.40 15.30 8.63
CA PHE A 223 11.56 15.99 7.64
C PHE A 223 12.11 17.37 7.33
N LEU A 224 12.16 17.70 6.04
CA LEU A 224 12.80 18.89 5.50
C LEU A 224 11.76 19.79 4.85
N VAL A 225 11.87 21.09 5.11
CA VAL A 225 11.14 22.14 4.40
C VAL A 225 12.15 22.96 3.64
N VAL A 226 11.90 23.13 2.34
CA VAL A 226 12.76 23.89 1.46
C VAL A 226 12.04 25.14 0.97
N HIS A 227 12.77 26.24 0.79
CA HIS A 227 12.23 27.46 0.23
C HIS A 227 11.55 27.21 -1.14
N PRO A 228 10.34 27.76 -1.40
CA PRO A 228 9.55 27.43 -2.59
C PRO A 228 10.19 27.84 -3.93
N ASP A 229 11.09 28.83 -3.90
CA ASP A 229 11.77 29.38 -5.09
C ASP A 229 12.99 28.57 -5.57
N THR A 230 13.35 27.51 -4.84
CA THR A 230 14.46 26.63 -5.21
C THR A 230 14.17 25.81 -6.48
N PRO A 231 15.20 25.45 -7.27
CA PRO A 231 15.03 24.64 -8.48
C PRO A 231 14.45 23.27 -8.15
N ARG A 232 13.45 22.80 -8.91
CA ARG A 232 12.80 21.50 -8.71
C ARG A 232 13.36 20.43 -9.65
N ILE A 233 13.51 19.20 -9.16
CA ILE A 233 13.97 18.07 -9.99
C ILE A 233 12.81 17.34 -10.68
N THR A 234 13.17 16.49 -11.65
CA THR A 234 12.25 15.56 -12.34
C THR A 234 12.89 14.17 -12.37
N PRO A 235 12.16 13.08 -12.05
CA PRO A 235 10.78 13.02 -11.54
C PRO A 235 10.53 13.83 -10.26
N ARG A 236 9.31 14.35 -10.11
CA ARG A 236 8.94 15.22 -8.98
C ARG A 236 8.64 14.45 -7.70
N THR A 237 8.32 13.17 -7.78
CA THR A 237 8.06 12.35 -6.59
C THR A 237 8.73 11.02 -6.80
N GLN A 238 9.74 10.73 -5.98
CA GLN A 238 10.57 9.54 -6.07
C GLN A 238 11.37 9.33 -4.77
N THR A 239 11.78 8.09 -4.53
CA THR A 239 12.94 7.82 -3.67
C THR A 239 14.20 8.17 -4.46
N TRP A 240 15.15 8.83 -3.83
CA TRP A 240 16.43 9.14 -4.44
C TRP A 240 17.19 7.83 -4.73
N PRO A 241 17.78 7.66 -5.93
CA PRO A 241 18.37 6.38 -6.34
C PRO A 241 19.66 6.02 -5.58
N VAL A 242 20.19 6.93 -4.76
CA VAL A 242 21.37 6.67 -3.94
C VAL A 242 20.90 6.46 -2.50
N LYS A 243 21.24 5.29 -1.96
CA LYS A 243 21.00 4.88 -0.58
C LYS A 243 22.33 4.77 0.15
N ALA A 244 22.30 4.92 1.47
CA ALA A 244 23.45 4.63 2.31
C ALA A 244 23.14 3.46 3.23
N ARG A 245 24.10 2.58 3.45
CA ARG A 245 23.99 1.43 4.35
C ARG A 245 25.06 1.51 5.43
N PHE A 246 24.71 1.05 6.63
CA PHE A 246 25.69 0.89 7.70
C PHE A 246 25.26 -0.25 8.62
N GLN A 247 26.24 -0.83 9.31
CA GLN A 247 26.02 -1.94 10.23
C GLN A 247 26.09 -1.46 11.67
N ARG A 248 25.16 -1.91 12.50
CA ARG A 248 25.20 -1.69 13.95
C ARG A 248 24.78 -2.96 14.69
N GLY A 249 25.74 -3.54 15.42
CA GLY A 249 25.59 -4.89 15.95
C GLY A 249 25.36 -5.89 14.82
N ASP A 250 24.35 -6.74 14.96
CA ASP A 250 23.97 -7.74 13.96
C ASP A 250 22.94 -7.21 12.93
N ALA A 251 22.53 -5.95 13.05
CA ALA A 251 21.53 -5.33 12.18
C ALA A 251 22.18 -4.49 11.08
N LEU A 252 21.68 -4.65 9.85
CA LEU A 252 22.00 -3.79 8.71
C LEU A 252 20.90 -2.74 8.56
N PHE A 253 21.31 -1.47 8.52
CA PHE A 253 20.44 -0.33 8.33
C PHE A 253 20.66 0.31 6.97
N GLU A 254 19.60 0.94 6.47
CA GLU A 254 19.57 1.68 5.22
C GLU A 254 19.01 3.08 5.47
N ILE A 255 19.61 4.07 4.81
CA ILE A 255 19.17 5.44 4.82
C ILE A 255 18.70 5.81 3.41
N GLU A 256 17.48 6.31 3.34
CA GLU A 256 16.85 6.73 2.09
C GLU A 256 16.49 8.22 2.14
N LEU A 257 16.68 8.89 1.01
CA LEU A 257 16.18 10.24 0.77
C LEU A 257 14.90 10.17 -0.06
N GLN A 258 13.82 10.77 0.43
CA GLN A 258 12.59 10.98 -0.33
C GLN A 258 12.55 12.37 -0.95
N VAL A 259 12.09 12.42 -2.20
CA VAL A 259 11.82 13.66 -2.93
C VAL A 259 10.32 13.76 -3.18
N HIS A 260 9.72 14.90 -2.80
CA HIS A 260 8.32 15.20 -3.05
C HIS A 260 8.14 16.54 -3.76
N GLY A 261 7.26 16.62 -4.76
CA GLY A 261 7.06 17.84 -5.56
C GLY A 261 8.31 18.38 -6.29
N GLY A 262 9.38 17.59 -6.40
CA GLY A 262 10.69 17.94 -6.92
C GLY A 262 11.60 18.59 -5.89
N GLN A 263 11.27 18.48 -4.60
CA GLN A 263 12.01 19.05 -3.47
C GLN A 263 12.48 17.97 -2.49
N LEU A 264 13.56 18.24 -1.73
CA LEU A 264 13.93 17.47 -0.53
C LEU A 264 12.72 17.45 0.41
N ASP A 265 12.37 16.26 0.88
CA ASP A 265 11.17 16.04 1.71
C ASP A 265 11.53 15.38 3.03
N SER A 266 12.16 14.21 2.98
CA SER A 266 12.52 13.48 4.20
C SER A 266 13.73 12.58 4.00
N VAL A 267 14.49 12.38 5.08
CA VAL A 267 15.52 11.35 5.19
C VAL A 267 15.08 10.37 6.26
N SER A 268 15.08 9.08 5.91
CA SER A 268 14.61 8.01 6.80
C SER A 268 15.72 6.99 7.01
N LEU A 269 15.94 6.61 8.27
CA LEU A 269 16.80 5.52 8.70
C LEU A 269 15.93 4.32 9.03
N MET A 270 16.12 3.22 8.31
CA MET A 270 15.34 2.00 8.46
C MET A 270 16.23 0.76 8.51
N LEU A 271 15.69 -0.36 8.97
CA LEU A 271 16.34 -1.66 8.76
C LEU A 271 16.37 -1.96 7.26
N ALA A 272 17.46 -2.54 6.78
CA ALA A 272 17.55 -2.94 5.38
C ALA A 272 16.52 -4.05 5.06
N ASP A 273 15.95 -4.04 3.86
CA ASP A 273 14.91 -4.99 3.42
C ASP A 273 15.30 -6.46 3.64
N GLU A 274 16.59 -6.78 3.49
CA GLU A 274 17.16 -8.13 3.65
C GLU A 274 17.05 -8.65 5.10
N MET A 275 16.87 -7.75 6.07
CA MET A 275 16.70 -8.09 7.48
C MET A 275 15.26 -8.48 7.83
N PHE A 276 14.31 -8.34 6.89
CA PHE A 276 12.93 -8.74 7.08
C PHE A 276 12.69 -10.16 6.58
N GLY A 277 12.10 -11.00 7.43
CA GLY A 277 11.72 -12.37 7.06
C GLY A 277 11.41 -13.23 8.29
N PRO A 278 10.68 -14.35 8.12
CA PRO A 278 10.34 -15.25 9.23
C PRO A 278 11.57 -15.89 9.88
N ASP A 279 12.68 -15.98 9.14
CA ASP A 279 13.95 -16.55 9.58
C ASP A 279 14.99 -15.47 9.96
N SER A 280 14.56 -14.21 10.10
CA SER A 280 15.49 -13.14 10.49
C SER A 280 16.06 -13.40 11.88
N PRO A 281 17.40 -13.38 12.05
CA PRO A 281 18.03 -13.58 13.35
C PRO A 281 17.95 -12.33 14.25
N VAL A 282 17.43 -11.22 13.73
CA VAL A 282 17.42 -9.92 14.40
C VAL A 282 16.03 -9.61 14.94
N ASP A 283 15.96 -9.25 16.22
CA ASP A 283 14.77 -8.63 16.81
C ASP A 283 14.66 -7.18 16.31
N HIS A 284 13.62 -6.91 15.49
CA HIS A 284 13.45 -5.63 14.81
C HIS A 284 13.22 -4.48 15.78
N GLU A 285 12.48 -4.70 16.87
CA GLU A 285 12.17 -3.66 17.86
C GLU A 285 13.45 -3.27 18.59
N ALA A 286 14.18 -4.26 19.11
CA ALA A 286 15.46 -4.03 19.78
C ALA A 286 16.52 -3.41 18.85
N ALA A 287 16.53 -3.75 17.57
CA ALA A 287 17.44 -3.17 16.60
C ALA A 287 17.15 -1.67 16.37
N ILE A 288 15.88 -1.29 16.21
CA ILE A 288 15.49 0.11 16.03
C ILE A 288 15.80 0.91 17.31
N GLU A 289 15.46 0.38 18.49
CA GLU A 289 15.76 1.00 19.79
C GLU A 289 17.27 1.19 20.03
N SER A 290 18.12 0.41 19.37
CA SER A 290 19.58 0.57 19.46
C SER A 290 20.10 1.82 18.75
N ILE A 291 19.31 2.43 17.87
CA ILE A 291 19.67 3.65 17.16
C ILE A 291 19.31 4.86 18.02
N THR A 292 20.33 5.54 18.50
CA THR A 292 20.20 6.72 19.37
C THR A 292 20.78 7.99 18.74
N ALA A 293 21.38 7.86 17.56
CA ALA A 293 21.96 8.95 16.77
C ALA A 293 22.08 8.55 15.31
N TRP A 294 22.06 9.55 14.42
CA TRP A 294 22.45 9.41 13.02
C TRP A 294 23.90 8.89 12.92
N PRO A 295 24.21 7.98 11.98
CA PRO A 295 25.57 7.46 11.82
C PRO A 295 26.51 8.52 11.25
N ASP A 296 27.80 8.34 11.50
CA ASP A 296 28.83 9.18 10.90
C ASP A 296 28.91 8.89 9.38
N PRO A 297 29.07 9.92 8.53
CA PRO A 297 29.15 9.74 7.08
C PRO A 297 30.27 8.80 6.61
N GLU A 298 31.32 8.63 7.41
CA GLU A 298 32.45 7.73 7.14
C GLU A 298 32.09 6.24 7.34
N GLU A 299 31.03 5.95 8.10
CA GLU A 299 30.52 4.58 8.32
C GLU A 299 29.60 4.11 7.17
N LEU A 300 29.25 5.01 6.25
CA LEU A 300 28.25 4.76 5.22
C LEU A 300 28.85 4.09 3.99
N GLU A 301 28.27 2.97 3.60
CA GLU A 301 28.45 2.36 2.29
C GLU A 301 27.35 2.82 1.33
N LEU A 302 27.72 3.46 0.22
CA LEU A 302 26.75 3.94 -0.75
C LEU A 302 26.35 2.86 -1.75
N VAL A 303 25.04 2.70 -1.90
CA VAL A 303 24.43 1.81 -2.89
C VAL A 303 23.61 2.66 -3.84
N THR A 304 23.93 2.58 -5.14
CA THR A 304 23.14 3.23 -6.18
C THR A 304 22.24 2.21 -6.85
N GLU A 305 20.94 2.47 -6.86
CA GLU A 305 19.97 1.66 -7.59
C GLU A 305 20.30 1.70 -9.08
N ALA A 306 20.53 0.51 -9.65
CA ALA A 306 20.79 0.32 -11.06
C ALA A 306 19.62 -0.42 -11.70
N ALA A 307 19.36 -0.15 -12.98
CA ALA A 307 18.38 -0.92 -13.72
C ALA A 307 18.78 -2.40 -13.77
N ASP A 308 17.80 -3.28 -13.62
CA ASP A 308 18.00 -4.70 -13.90
C ASP A 308 18.60 -4.89 -15.30
N PRO A 309 19.51 -5.87 -15.48
CA PRO A 309 20.04 -6.17 -16.79
C PRO A 309 18.90 -6.48 -17.75
N LEU A 310 18.94 -5.86 -18.93
CA LEU A 310 17.99 -6.17 -19.99
C LEU A 310 18.16 -7.65 -20.38
N PRO A 311 17.06 -8.41 -20.53
CA PRO A 311 17.11 -9.81 -20.94
C PRO A 311 17.64 -9.99 -22.37
#